data_AF-A0AB39YMM3-F1
#
_entry.id   AF-A0AB39YMM3-F1
#
_cell.length_a   1.000
_cell.length_b   1.000
_cell.length_c   1.000
_cell.angle_alpha   90.00
_cell.angle_beta   90.00
_cell.angle_gamma   90.00
#
_symmetry.space_group_name_H-M   'P 1'
#
loop_
_entity.id
_entity.type
_entity.pdbx_description
1 polymer ?
#
loop_
_entity_poly.entity_id
_entity_poly.type
_entity_poly.pdbx_seq_one_letter_code
_entity_poly.pdbx_strand_id
1 'polypeptide(L)'
;MKLSQQQSIAAAVDQWITGIPGRIPGHVIFVENPDHTGYAKTLAGEDSTILVLNGDNTDPGIVPVTGSFDVAGEELLVDGTLSLEIQDYVAIPFVNLVGVTVVRITTKEDWQAFFDDAEEACRTGHFVQQLTEVNAVLAERGLLSGAPKDNLLLARLHITWGGSVLSGPYGTKIGTVGDALADLRIRSIALRPESAVAAAYYPWDIYESLAAKPWIARYLAALDAWKFVAREDRAATRLVGFGASLYGAALRDGLPSAHAPFILKRGNDHTLLDAQTGRLFKIGPDAAAIIEAVSNLRDVRVAAIAAAPAIKVSAALAEEAAHAVLDRFGQLGIDIVGAR
;
A
#
# COMPACT_ATOMS: atom_id res chain seq x y z
N MET A 1 4.35 12.25 -19.80
CA MET A 1 3.02 12.91 -19.87
C MET A 1 2.98 13.90 -18.71
N LYS A 2 2.74 15.20 -18.94
CA LYS A 2 2.63 16.16 -17.83
C LYS A 2 1.26 15.96 -17.15
N LEU A 3 1.25 15.75 -15.84
CA LEU A 3 0.01 15.68 -15.06
C LEU A 3 -0.71 17.03 -15.12
N SER A 4 -2.04 17.03 -15.05
CA SER A 4 -2.76 18.27 -14.76
C SER A 4 -2.39 18.77 -13.36
N GLN A 5 -2.62 20.05 -13.06
CA GLN A 5 -2.34 20.63 -11.74
C GLN A 5 -3.07 19.84 -10.63
N GLN A 6 -4.35 19.54 -10.82
CA GLN A 6 -5.13 18.74 -9.87
C GLN A 6 -4.57 17.32 -9.69
N GLN A 7 -4.14 16.67 -10.78
CA GLN A 7 -3.50 15.35 -10.70
C GLN A 7 -2.16 15.40 -9.96
N SER A 8 -1.39 16.47 -10.13
CA SER A 8 -0.13 16.69 -9.41
C SER A 8 -0.36 16.92 -7.92
N ILE A 9 -1.39 17.69 -7.55
CA ILE A 9 -1.76 17.92 -6.15
C ILE A 9 -2.23 16.62 -5.50
N ALA A 10 -3.11 15.86 -6.17
CA ALA A 10 -3.55 14.55 -5.67
C ALA A 10 -2.38 13.57 -5.50
N ALA A 11 -1.42 13.56 -6.44
CA ALA A 11 -0.22 12.74 -6.35
C ALA A 11 0.70 13.16 -5.18
N ALA A 12 0.86 14.46 -4.95
CA ALA A 12 1.62 14.99 -3.82
C ALA A 12 0.94 14.62 -2.48
N VAL A 13 -0.37 14.77 -2.40
CA VAL A 13 -1.17 14.37 -1.24
C VAL A 13 -1.04 12.86 -0.98
N ASP A 14 -1.15 12.02 -2.02
CA ASP A 14 -0.96 10.56 -1.89
C ASP A 14 0.45 10.22 -1.38
N GLN A 15 1.51 10.85 -1.90
CA GLN A 15 2.88 10.61 -1.43
C GLN A 15 3.11 11.10 0.01
N TRP A 16 2.54 12.24 0.39
CA TRP A 16 2.60 12.72 1.77
C TRP A 16 1.88 11.78 2.73
N ILE A 17 0.64 11.38 2.39
CA ILE A 17 -0.17 10.49 3.22
C ILE A 17 0.46 9.11 3.31
N THR A 18 0.73 8.47 2.18
CA THR A 18 1.12 7.05 2.11
C THR A 18 2.59 6.80 2.40
N GLY A 19 3.44 7.81 2.20
CA GLY A 19 4.90 7.65 2.22
C GLY A 19 5.45 6.87 1.03
N ILE A 20 4.62 6.55 0.01
CA ILE A 20 5.09 5.90 -1.22
C ILE A 20 5.81 6.96 -2.08
N PRO A 21 7.10 6.78 -2.37
CA PRO A 21 7.87 7.74 -3.16
C PRO A 21 7.53 7.67 -4.64
N GLY A 22 7.82 8.74 -5.38
CA GLY A 22 7.74 8.78 -6.83
C GLY A 22 6.33 9.03 -7.39
N ARG A 23 5.36 9.42 -6.56
CA ARG A 23 4.08 9.98 -7.06
C ARG A 23 4.31 11.34 -7.70
N ILE A 24 5.21 12.11 -7.09
CA ILE A 24 5.86 13.27 -7.70
C ILE A 24 7.38 13.05 -7.70
N PRO A 25 8.15 13.74 -8.58
CA PRO A 25 9.60 13.56 -8.65
C PRO A 25 10.34 14.10 -7.41
N GLY A 26 9.85 15.19 -6.82
CA GLY A 26 10.42 15.80 -5.62
C GLY A 26 9.85 15.22 -4.33
N HIS A 27 10.05 15.98 -3.25
CA HIS A 27 9.48 15.66 -1.94
C HIS A 27 8.26 16.52 -1.63
N VAL A 28 7.38 15.99 -0.79
CA VAL A 28 6.21 16.71 -0.32
C VAL A 28 6.47 17.23 1.09
N ILE A 29 6.26 18.52 1.32
CA ILE A 29 6.50 19.15 2.61
C ILE A 29 5.16 19.66 3.13
N PHE A 30 4.66 19.07 4.21
CA PHE A 30 3.49 19.57 4.91
C PHE A 30 3.90 20.50 6.04
N VAL A 31 3.22 21.64 6.17
CA VAL A 31 3.53 22.70 7.13
C VAL A 31 2.29 23.02 7.95
N GLU A 32 2.33 22.76 9.25
CA GLU A 32 1.20 23.03 10.16
C GLU A 32 1.03 24.52 10.49
N ASN A 33 2.15 25.24 10.66
CA ASN A 33 2.15 26.66 10.97
C ASN A 33 2.61 27.48 9.74
N PRO A 34 1.76 28.34 9.16
CA PRO A 34 2.11 29.20 8.03
C PRO A 34 3.40 30.01 8.19
N ASP A 35 3.79 30.36 9.42
CA ASP A 35 5.03 31.10 9.70
C ASP A 35 6.29 30.36 9.23
N HIS A 36 6.23 29.02 9.14
CA HIS A 36 7.35 28.19 8.68
C HIS A 36 7.40 28.03 7.15
N THR A 37 6.48 28.65 6.40
CA THR A 37 6.40 28.54 4.92
C THR A 37 7.69 29.00 4.25
N GLY A 38 8.29 30.08 4.74
CA GLY A 38 9.56 30.59 4.20
C GLY A 38 10.68 29.55 4.31
N TYR A 39 10.76 28.85 5.45
CA TYR A 39 11.71 27.76 5.64
C TYR A 39 11.40 26.54 4.76
N ALA A 40 10.13 26.14 4.63
CA ALA A 40 9.73 25.04 3.76
C ALA A 40 10.17 25.27 2.30
N LYS A 41 10.06 26.52 1.81
CA LYS A 41 10.57 26.92 0.49
C LYS A 41 12.08 26.76 0.33
N THR A 42 12.87 26.89 1.40
CA THR A 42 14.32 26.63 1.34
C THR A 42 14.67 25.15 1.23
N LEU A 43 13.76 24.27 1.66
CA LEU A 43 13.92 22.83 1.55
C LEU A 43 13.42 22.29 0.21
N ALA A 44 12.42 22.94 -0.37
CA ALA A 44 11.79 22.52 -1.62
C ALA A 44 12.75 22.64 -2.83
N GLY A 45 12.85 21.55 -3.61
CA GLY A 45 13.42 21.59 -4.95
C GLY A 45 12.39 22.01 -6.01
N GLU A 46 12.81 22.10 -7.27
CA GLU A 46 11.96 22.50 -8.41
C GLU A 46 10.72 21.61 -8.59
N ASP A 47 10.84 20.31 -8.28
CA ASP A 47 9.78 19.32 -8.40
C ASP A 47 9.06 19.01 -7.07
N SER A 48 9.33 19.78 -6.01
CA SER A 48 8.75 19.57 -4.68
C SER A 48 7.40 20.28 -4.56
N THR A 49 6.52 19.74 -3.71
CA THR A 49 5.22 20.37 -3.40
C THR A 49 5.15 20.73 -1.93
N ILE A 50 4.70 21.95 -1.62
CA ILE A 50 4.54 22.44 -0.25
C ILE A 50 3.05 22.56 0.05
N LEU A 51 2.57 21.78 1.00
CA LEU A 51 1.20 21.82 1.53
C LEU A 51 1.22 22.65 2.81
N VAL A 52 0.43 23.72 2.91
CA VAL A 52 0.45 24.61 4.09
C VAL A 52 -0.93 24.72 4.70
N LEU A 53 -1.06 24.29 5.96
CA LEU A 53 -2.28 24.41 6.73
C LEU A 53 -2.57 25.88 7.02
N ASN A 54 -3.77 26.34 6.66
CA ASN A 54 -4.19 27.74 6.67
C ASN A 54 -3.23 28.66 5.90
N GLY A 55 -2.64 28.15 4.81
CA GLY A 55 -1.72 28.90 3.95
C GLY A 55 -2.41 30.00 3.14
N ASP A 56 -1.62 31.01 2.74
CA ASP A 56 -2.07 32.11 1.89
C ASP A 56 -2.34 31.62 0.46
N ASN A 57 -3.61 31.66 0.04
CA ASN A 57 -4.02 31.22 -1.29
C ASN A 57 -3.50 32.10 -2.44
N THR A 58 -2.88 33.25 -2.13
CA THR A 58 -2.25 34.13 -3.12
C THR A 58 -0.79 33.80 -3.38
N ASP A 59 -0.17 32.93 -2.57
CA ASP A 59 1.22 32.51 -2.72
C ASP A 59 1.32 31.36 -3.74
N PRO A 60 1.86 31.60 -4.95
CA PRO A 60 1.90 30.59 -6.01
C PRO A 60 2.89 29.45 -5.74
N GLY A 61 3.72 29.56 -4.69
CA GLY A 61 4.72 28.56 -4.32
C GLY A 61 4.21 27.49 -3.36
N ILE A 62 2.93 27.52 -2.99
CA ILE A 62 2.33 26.58 -2.05
C ILE A 62 0.97 26.08 -2.53
N VAL A 63 0.50 25.00 -1.93
CA VAL A 63 -0.87 24.52 -2.03
C VAL A 63 -1.54 24.75 -0.66
N PRO A 64 -2.57 25.61 -0.57
CA PRO A 64 -3.24 25.87 0.68
C PRO A 64 -4.04 24.64 1.12
N VAL A 65 -4.01 24.35 2.41
CA VAL A 65 -4.78 23.29 3.06
C VAL A 65 -5.58 23.92 4.20
N THR A 66 -6.80 23.46 4.44
CA THR A 66 -7.61 23.90 5.60
C THR A 66 -8.17 22.67 6.33
N GLY A 67 -8.57 22.85 7.60
CA GLY A 67 -9.13 21.78 8.44
C GLY A 67 -8.16 21.27 9.51
N SER A 68 -8.28 20.00 9.88
CA SER A 68 -7.40 19.32 10.87
C SER A 68 -6.92 18.00 10.30
N PHE A 69 -5.64 17.68 10.52
CA PHE A 69 -5.05 16.42 10.05
C PHE A 69 -4.86 15.36 11.15
N ASP A 70 -4.94 15.78 12.42
CA ASP A 70 -4.52 15.02 13.59
C ASP A 70 -5.70 14.39 14.34
N VAL A 71 -6.92 14.90 14.16
CA VAL A 71 -8.14 14.40 14.83
C VAL A 71 -8.94 13.47 13.91
N ALA A 72 -9.31 12.29 14.42
CA ALA A 72 -10.18 11.36 13.69
C ALA A 72 -11.60 11.92 13.56
N GLY A 73 -12.21 11.71 12.39
CA GLY A 73 -13.50 12.28 12.00
C GLY A 73 -13.43 13.70 11.43
N GLU A 74 -12.27 14.35 11.47
CA GLU A 74 -12.06 15.65 10.85
C GLU A 74 -11.70 15.52 9.37
N GLU A 75 -11.77 16.66 8.68
CA GLU A 75 -11.53 16.78 7.25
C GLU A 75 -10.35 17.71 6.96
N LEU A 76 -9.57 17.36 5.94
CA LEU A 76 -8.67 18.29 5.25
C LEU A 76 -9.23 18.65 3.89
N LEU A 77 -9.24 19.95 3.59
CA LEU A 77 -9.54 20.47 2.27
C LEU A 77 -8.28 21.04 1.64
N VAL A 78 -7.77 20.35 0.62
CA VAL A 78 -6.56 20.71 -0.12
C VAL A 78 -6.94 21.46 -1.40
N ASP A 79 -6.29 22.61 -1.63
CA ASP A 79 -6.53 23.49 -2.80
C ASP A 79 -8.02 23.89 -2.97
N GLY A 80 -8.77 23.91 -1.86
CA GLY A 80 -10.22 24.21 -1.87
C GLY A 80 -11.09 23.18 -2.60
N THR A 81 -10.54 22.08 -3.10
CA THR A 81 -11.25 21.16 -4.02
C THR A 81 -11.10 19.68 -3.67
N LEU A 82 -9.98 19.27 -3.07
CA LEU A 82 -9.75 17.89 -2.66
C LEU A 82 -10.03 17.73 -1.17
N SER A 83 -11.18 17.15 -0.88
CA SER A 83 -11.64 16.79 0.46
C SER A 83 -11.10 15.42 0.88
N LEU A 84 -10.52 15.35 2.07
CA LEU A 84 -9.93 14.15 2.67
C LEU A 84 -10.50 13.99 4.07
N GLU A 85 -11.28 12.94 4.31
CA GLU A 85 -11.70 12.55 5.64
C GLU A 85 -10.58 11.77 6.33
N ILE A 86 -10.41 11.94 7.63
CA ILE A 86 -9.36 11.25 8.39
C ILE A 86 -9.99 10.34 9.41
N GLN A 87 -9.58 9.06 9.42
CA GLN A 87 -10.10 8.06 10.35
C GLN A 87 -9.00 7.19 10.91
N ASP A 88 -9.16 6.81 12.17
CA ASP A 88 -8.30 5.81 12.82
C ASP A 88 -8.71 4.41 12.36
N TYR A 89 -7.75 3.50 12.30
CA TYR A 89 -7.95 2.15 11.78
C TYR A 89 -9.11 1.43 12.49
N VAL A 90 -9.15 1.46 13.83
CA VAL A 90 -10.20 0.78 14.59
C VAL A 90 -11.61 1.33 14.33
N ALA A 91 -11.73 2.57 13.82
CA ALA A 91 -13.01 3.23 13.57
C ALA A 91 -13.59 2.88 12.20
N ILE A 92 -12.75 2.51 11.22
CA ILE A 92 -13.20 2.37 9.82
C ILE A 92 -14.34 1.36 9.61
N PRO A 93 -14.45 0.23 10.34
CA PRO A 93 -15.54 -0.72 10.11
C PRO A 93 -16.93 -0.12 10.41
N PHE A 94 -16.99 0.97 11.19
CA PHE A 94 -18.22 1.58 11.68
C PHE A 94 -18.64 2.83 10.90
N VAL A 95 -17.84 3.28 9.93
CA VAL A 95 -18.13 4.47 9.13
C VAL A 95 -18.43 4.13 7.67
N ASN A 96 -19.24 4.97 7.04
CA ASN A 96 -19.50 4.92 5.60
C ASN A 96 -18.53 5.85 4.89
N LEU A 97 -17.68 5.29 4.03
CA LEU A 97 -16.72 6.09 3.27
C LEU A 97 -17.43 6.78 2.09
N VAL A 98 -17.73 8.07 2.23
CA VAL A 98 -18.40 8.88 1.19
C VAL A 98 -17.39 9.53 0.26
N GLY A 99 -16.33 10.12 0.81
CA GLY A 99 -15.23 10.79 0.09
C GLY A 99 -13.94 10.00 0.17
N VAL A 100 -12.81 10.61 -0.20
CA VAL A 100 -11.49 10.02 0.04
C VAL A 100 -11.26 9.99 1.54
N THR A 101 -10.99 8.81 2.10
CA THR A 101 -10.76 8.62 3.52
C THR A 101 -9.35 8.11 3.75
N VAL A 102 -8.58 8.88 4.51
CA VAL A 102 -7.26 8.52 5.00
C VAL A 102 -7.42 7.68 6.26
N VAL A 103 -7.01 6.42 6.18
CA VAL A 103 -6.99 5.48 7.30
C VAL A 103 -5.62 5.50 7.93
N ARG A 104 -5.54 5.84 9.21
CA ARG A 104 -4.28 5.99 9.94
C ARG A 104 -4.12 4.91 10.99
N ILE A 105 -2.86 4.62 11.31
CA ILE A 105 -2.50 3.75 12.43
C ILE A 105 -1.72 4.63 13.40
N THR A 106 -2.39 5.11 14.45
CA THR A 106 -1.85 6.11 15.39
C THR A 106 -1.71 5.58 16.80
N THR A 107 -2.25 4.40 17.08
CA THR A 107 -2.22 3.75 18.40
C THR A 107 -1.71 2.32 18.32
N LYS A 108 -1.42 1.73 19.49
CA LYS A 108 -1.11 0.31 19.62
C LYS A 108 -2.29 -0.56 19.18
N GLU A 109 -3.50 -0.13 19.52
CA GLU A 109 -4.74 -0.83 19.24
C GLU A 109 -5.01 -0.87 17.73
N ASP A 110 -4.79 0.24 17.03
CA ASP A 110 -4.84 0.30 15.57
C ASP A 110 -3.84 -0.67 14.93
N TRP A 111 -2.60 -0.67 15.43
CA TRP A 111 -1.54 -1.55 14.94
C TRP A 111 -1.93 -3.02 15.09
N GLN A 112 -2.36 -3.41 16.29
CA GLN A 112 -2.75 -4.79 16.55
C GLN A 112 -3.97 -5.21 15.70
N ALA A 113 -5.02 -4.38 15.65
CA ALA A 113 -6.22 -4.66 14.87
C ALA A 113 -5.90 -4.87 13.38
N PHE A 114 -5.02 -4.05 12.80
CA PHE A 114 -4.60 -4.21 11.41
C PHE A 114 -4.01 -5.60 11.12
N PHE A 115 -3.16 -6.10 12.01
CA PHE A 115 -2.52 -7.40 11.83
C PHE A 115 -3.46 -8.57 12.09
N ASP A 116 -4.35 -8.44 13.07
CA ASP A 116 -5.37 -9.44 13.38
C ASP A 116 -6.34 -9.59 12.20
N ASP A 117 -6.80 -8.46 11.62
CA ASP A 117 -7.66 -8.45 10.42
C ASP A 117 -6.94 -9.00 9.18
N ALA A 118 -5.66 -8.69 9.01
CA ALA A 118 -4.85 -9.22 7.91
C ALA A 118 -4.68 -10.75 8.02
N GLU A 119 -4.47 -11.27 9.23
CA GLU A 119 -4.40 -12.71 9.49
C GLU A 119 -5.75 -13.39 9.27
N GLU A 120 -6.84 -12.76 9.71
CA GLU A 120 -8.20 -13.24 9.47
C GLU A 120 -8.52 -13.32 7.98
N ALA A 121 -8.11 -12.31 7.19
CA ALA A 121 -8.24 -12.33 5.74
C ALA A 121 -7.46 -13.48 5.10
N CYS A 122 -6.24 -13.75 5.56
CA CYS A 122 -5.45 -14.87 5.06
C CYS A 122 -6.14 -16.21 5.37
N ARG A 123 -6.70 -16.34 6.58
CA ARG A 123 -7.32 -17.57 7.09
C ARG A 123 -8.69 -17.85 6.46
N THR A 124 -9.50 -16.83 6.25
CA THR A 124 -10.94 -16.99 5.90
C THR A 124 -11.33 -16.33 4.59
N GLY A 125 -10.50 -15.43 4.05
CA GLY A 125 -10.83 -14.62 2.90
C GLY A 125 -11.75 -13.43 3.22
N HIS A 126 -12.01 -13.15 4.49
CA HIS A 126 -12.78 -11.98 4.92
C HIS A 126 -11.87 -10.77 5.12
N PHE A 127 -12.13 -9.71 4.36
CA PHE A 127 -11.39 -8.45 4.44
C PHE A 127 -12.26 -7.39 5.12
N VAL A 128 -11.62 -6.41 5.76
CA VAL A 128 -12.30 -5.18 6.20
C VAL A 128 -12.81 -4.47 4.95
N GLN A 129 -14.14 -4.43 4.79
CA GLN A 129 -14.79 -4.00 3.56
C GLN A 129 -14.35 -2.58 3.17
N GLN A 130 -14.26 -1.67 4.13
CA GLN A 130 -13.89 -0.27 3.90
C GLN A 130 -12.51 -0.13 3.24
N LEU A 131 -11.54 -1.00 3.57
CA LEU A 131 -10.21 -0.98 2.94
C LEU A 131 -10.20 -1.51 1.50
N THR A 132 -11.25 -2.19 1.07
CA THR A 132 -11.43 -2.65 -0.31
C THR A 132 -12.05 -1.59 -1.22
N GLU A 133 -12.50 -0.47 -0.65
CA GLU A 133 -13.08 0.61 -1.41
C GLU A 133 -11.99 1.49 -2.05
N VAL A 134 -12.29 2.03 -3.24
CA VAL A 134 -11.32 2.83 -4.03
C VAL A 134 -10.94 4.14 -3.35
N ASN A 135 -11.81 4.65 -2.50
CA ASN A 135 -11.66 5.90 -1.77
C ASN A 135 -10.94 5.74 -0.43
N ALA A 136 -10.59 4.53 -0.01
CA ALA A 136 -9.80 4.30 1.19
C ALA A 136 -8.29 4.35 0.89
N VAL A 137 -7.57 5.20 1.61
CA VAL A 137 -6.11 5.36 1.51
C VAL A 137 -5.50 5.07 2.88
N LEU A 138 -4.77 3.96 3.00
CA LEU A 138 -4.03 3.66 4.21
C LEU A 138 -2.75 4.53 4.28
N ALA A 139 -2.54 5.26 5.38
CA ALA A 139 -1.46 6.24 5.51
C ALA A 139 -0.06 5.61 5.56
N GLU A 140 0.11 4.44 6.14
CA GLU A 140 1.48 3.89 6.34
C GLU A 140 1.86 2.83 5.30
N ARG A 141 1.32 2.97 4.09
CA ARG A 141 1.51 2.00 3.01
C ARG A 141 2.95 1.87 2.57
N GLY A 142 3.73 2.96 2.50
CA GLY A 142 5.14 2.90 2.11
C GLY A 142 5.98 2.04 3.06
N LEU A 143 5.68 2.09 4.36
CA LEU A 143 6.26 1.19 5.36
C LEU A 143 5.75 -0.25 5.17
N LEU A 144 4.44 -0.44 5.17
CA LEU A 144 3.81 -1.76 5.18
C LEU A 144 4.01 -2.54 3.88
N SER A 145 4.28 -1.88 2.77
CA SER A 145 4.61 -2.53 1.49
C SER A 145 6.05 -3.02 1.42
N GLY A 146 6.90 -2.72 2.42
CA GLY A 146 8.31 -3.10 2.43
C GLY A 146 9.15 -2.35 1.40
N ALA A 147 8.83 -1.09 1.11
CA ALA A 147 9.58 -0.29 0.14
C ALA A 147 11.07 -0.20 0.54
N PRO A 148 12.03 -0.29 -0.42
CA PRO A 148 13.45 -0.22 -0.12
C PRO A 148 13.81 1.07 0.62
N LYS A 149 14.70 0.95 1.62
CA LYS A 149 15.13 2.04 2.50
C LYS A 149 15.59 3.30 1.75
N ASP A 150 16.27 3.12 0.63
CA ASP A 150 16.86 4.22 -0.15
C ASP A 150 15.80 5.08 -0.86
N ASN A 151 14.63 4.50 -1.16
CA ASN A 151 13.53 5.21 -1.82
C ASN A 151 12.66 6.02 -0.84
N LEU A 152 12.78 5.78 0.47
CA LEU A 152 11.98 6.46 1.49
C LEU A 152 12.61 7.73 2.06
N LEU A 153 13.89 8.00 1.74
CA LEU A 153 14.63 9.13 2.32
C LEU A 153 14.05 10.47 1.84
N LEU A 154 13.38 11.15 2.77
CA LEU A 154 12.79 12.48 2.60
C LEU A 154 11.75 12.60 1.48
N ALA A 155 11.14 11.52 0.99
CA ALA A 155 10.05 11.61 0.02
C ALA A 155 8.86 12.45 0.54
N ARG A 156 8.71 12.49 1.87
CA ARG A 156 7.83 13.39 2.60
C ARG A 156 8.53 14.00 3.80
N LEU A 157 8.17 15.24 4.12
CA LEU A 157 8.57 15.98 5.30
C LEU A 157 7.33 16.56 5.96
N HIS A 158 7.37 16.64 7.29
CA HIS A 158 6.30 17.25 8.06
C HIS A 158 6.89 18.26 9.06
N ILE A 159 6.51 19.52 8.90
CA ILE A 159 6.94 20.63 9.76
C ILE A 159 5.80 20.91 10.73
N THR A 160 5.99 20.47 11.97
CA THR A 160 5.04 20.67 13.07
C THR A 160 4.86 22.15 13.40
N TRP A 161 3.79 22.46 14.12
CA TRP A 161 3.48 23.81 14.59
C TRP A 161 4.65 24.44 15.36
N GLY A 162 5.29 23.66 16.24
CA GLY A 162 6.45 24.06 17.04
C GLY A 162 7.77 24.11 16.28
N GLY A 163 7.78 23.88 14.97
CA GLY A 163 8.97 23.95 14.12
C GLY A 163 9.89 22.72 14.20
N SER A 164 9.43 21.58 14.74
CA SER A 164 10.14 20.31 14.55
C SER A 164 9.88 19.78 13.14
N VAL A 165 10.93 19.23 12.51
CA VAL A 165 10.87 18.58 11.19
C VAL A 165 10.91 17.07 11.37
N LEU A 166 9.87 16.39 10.88
CA LEU A 166 9.68 14.94 10.96
C LEU A 166 9.83 14.30 9.57
N SER A 167 10.17 13.01 9.52
CA SER A 167 10.25 12.21 8.28
C SER A 167 8.89 11.79 7.69
N GLY A 168 7.80 12.43 8.12
CA GLY A 168 6.41 12.13 7.79
C GLY A 168 5.49 12.57 8.94
N PRO A 169 4.15 12.54 8.75
CA PRO A 169 3.19 13.03 9.76
C PRO A 169 3.36 12.43 11.15
N TYR A 170 3.62 11.12 11.22
CA TYR A 170 3.82 10.37 12.46
C TYR A 170 5.26 9.85 12.59
N GLY A 171 6.18 10.44 11.83
CA GLY A 171 7.55 9.98 11.69
C GLY A 171 8.49 10.47 12.78
N THR A 172 9.71 9.93 12.79
CA THR A 172 10.79 10.37 13.67
C THR A 172 11.17 11.82 13.39
N LYS A 173 11.43 12.58 14.47
CA LYS A 173 12.03 13.91 14.38
C LYS A 173 13.45 13.81 13.82
N ILE A 174 13.68 14.49 12.71
CA ILE A 174 14.98 14.55 12.03
C ILE A 174 15.62 15.94 12.09
N GLY A 175 14.92 16.96 12.58
CA GLY A 175 15.51 18.28 12.75
C GLY A 175 14.52 19.33 13.23
N THR A 176 14.87 20.59 13.02
CA THR A 176 14.07 21.77 13.37
C THR A 176 14.17 22.85 12.29
N VAL A 177 13.23 23.79 12.29
CA VAL A 177 13.24 24.97 11.42
C VAL A 177 14.59 25.70 11.55
N GLY A 178 15.19 26.02 10.40
CA GLY A 178 16.53 26.59 10.29
C GLY A 178 17.61 25.58 9.89
N ASP A 179 17.37 24.27 10.03
CA ASP A 179 18.32 23.24 9.59
C ASP A 179 18.35 23.14 8.06
N ALA A 180 19.54 22.96 7.47
CA ALA A 180 19.65 22.78 6.02
C ALA A 180 19.16 21.39 5.57
N LEU A 181 18.68 21.29 4.32
CA LEU A 181 18.24 20.02 3.74
C LEU A 181 19.35 18.94 3.78
N ALA A 182 20.61 19.33 3.61
CA ALA A 182 21.75 18.41 3.69
C ALA A 182 21.89 17.76 5.07
N ASP A 183 21.66 18.52 6.14
CA ASP A 183 21.74 18.01 7.52
C ASP A 183 20.55 17.09 7.85
N LEU A 184 19.36 17.44 7.34
CA LEU A 184 18.18 16.56 7.41
C LEU A 184 18.43 15.24 6.67
N ARG A 185 19.06 15.30 5.49
CA ARG A 185 19.46 14.10 4.72
C ARG A 185 20.40 13.21 5.52
N ILE A 186 21.46 13.77 6.09
CA ILE A 186 22.44 13.01 6.90
C ILE A 186 21.74 12.31 8.07
N ARG A 187 20.87 13.02 8.80
CA ARG A 187 20.11 12.44 9.91
C ARG A 187 19.13 11.35 9.45
N SER A 188 18.56 11.48 8.25
CA SER A 188 17.61 10.50 7.71
C SER A 188 18.25 9.16 7.31
N ILE A 189 19.56 9.13 6.95
CA ILE A 189 20.27 7.89 6.55
C ILE A 189 20.23 6.83 7.66
N ALA A 190 20.30 7.25 8.93
CA ALA A 190 20.30 6.36 10.08
C ALA A 190 18.90 5.80 10.41
N LEU A 191 17.83 6.37 9.83
CA LEU A 191 16.48 5.89 10.09
C LEU A 191 16.29 4.48 9.55
N ARG A 192 15.50 3.71 10.28
CA ARG A 192 14.96 2.44 9.80
C ARG A 192 13.57 2.69 9.21
N PRO A 193 13.02 1.80 8.38
CA PRO A 193 11.67 1.98 7.83
C PRO A 193 10.61 2.28 8.90
N GLU A 194 10.72 1.67 10.08
CA GLU A 194 9.79 1.82 11.21
C GLU A 194 9.76 3.24 11.78
N SER A 195 10.77 4.06 11.50
CA SER A 195 10.78 5.48 11.83
C SER A 195 9.64 6.26 11.16
N ALA A 196 8.96 5.71 10.15
CA ALA A 196 7.80 6.33 9.52
C ALA A 196 6.59 6.47 10.47
N VAL A 197 6.50 5.63 11.50
CA VAL A 197 5.36 5.55 12.44
C VAL A 197 5.80 5.68 13.90
N ALA A 198 6.93 6.36 14.13
CA ALA A 198 7.56 6.48 15.44
C ALA A 198 6.66 7.14 16.52
N ALA A 199 5.66 7.93 16.12
CA ALA A 199 4.70 8.54 17.03
C ALA A 199 3.55 7.58 17.42
N ALA A 200 3.28 6.54 16.63
CA ALA A 200 2.14 5.65 16.80
C ALA A 200 2.44 4.47 17.76
N TYR A 201 3.64 3.92 17.67
CA TYR A 201 4.00 2.71 18.41
C TYR A 201 5.50 2.56 18.66
N TYR A 202 5.90 1.68 19.58
CA TYR A 202 7.31 1.46 19.90
C TYR A 202 8.04 0.85 18.68
N PRO A 203 9.15 1.44 18.20
CA PRO A 203 9.82 0.99 16.98
C PRO A 203 10.26 -0.48 16.98
N TRP A 204 10.55 -1.05 18.15
CA TRP A 204 10.99 -2.45 18.26
C TRP A 204 9.84 -3.43 18.02
N ASP A 205 8.65 -3.15 18.55
CA ASP A 205 7.46 -3.98 18.34
C ASP A 205 6.98 -3.93 16.88
N ILE A 206 7.16 -2.78 16.22
CA ILE A 206 6.87 -2.61 14.78
C ILE A 206 7.78 -3.53 13.95
N TYR A 207 9.09 -3.49 14.22
CA TYR A 207 10.05 -4.34 13.52
C TYR A 207 9.74 -5.83 13.72
N GLU A 208 9.49 -6.27 14.95
CA GLU A 208 9.15 -7.67 15.23
C GLU A 208 7.86 -8.10 14.54
N SER A 209 6.83 -7.24 14.53
CA SER A 209 5.56 -7.50 13.85
C SER A 209 5.74 -7.68 12.34
N LEU A 210 6.50 -6.79 11.70
CA LEU A 210 6.78 -6.84 10.26
C LEU A 210 7.64 -8.06 9.90
N ALA A 211 8.67 -8.36 10.69
CA ALA A 211 9.55 -9.51 10.48
C ALA A 211 8.80 -10.84 10.65
N ALA A 212 7.86 -10.92 11.60
CA ALA A 212 7.04 -12.10 11.81
C ALA A 212 5.99 -12.33 10.70
N LYS A 213 5.65 -11.28 9.94
CA LYS A 213 4.58 -11.30 8.93
C LYS A 213 5.06 -10.73 7.59
N PRO A 214 6.02 -11.39 6.92
CA PRO A 214 6.58 -10.93 5.65
C PRO A 214 5.55 -10.88 4.50
N TRP A 215 4.35 -11.44 4.70
CA TRP A 215 3.26 -11.50 3.74
C TRP A 215 2.36 -10.26 3.74
N ILE A 216 2.58 -9.26 4.60
CA ILE A 216 1.73 -8.06 4.66
C ILE A 216 1.68 -7.31 3.33
N ALA A 217 2.79 -7.22 2.60
CA ALA A 217 2.78 -6.61 1.27
C ALA A 217 1.80 -7.33 0.31
N ARG A 218 1.66 -8.67 0.43
CA ARG A 218 0.68 -9.45 -0.34
C ARG A 218 -0.76 -9.17 0.11
N TYR A 219 -0.99 -8.99 1.41
CA TYR A 219 -2.30 -8.56 1.92
C TYR A 219 -2.69 -7.16 1.41
N LEU A 220 -1.77 -6.19 1.41
CA LEU A 220 -2.03 -4.87 0.83
C LEU A 220 -2.36 -4.93 -0.66
N ALA A 221 -1.61 -5.74 -1.42
CA ALA A 221 -1.89 -5.96 -2.83
C ALA A 221 -3.26 -6.64 -3.05
N ALA A 222 -3.71 -7.49 -2.12
CA ALA A 222 -5.04 -8.08 -2.16
C ALA A 222 -6.15 -7.05 -1.92
N LEU A 223 -5.96 -6.10 -1.02
CA LEU A 223 -6.88 -4.97 -0.85
C LEU A 223 -7.02 -4.16 -2.14
N ASP A 224 -5.91 -3.93 -2.86
CA ASP A 224 -5.96 -3.25 -4.15
C ASP A 224 -6.59 -4.13 -5.25
N ALA A 225 -6.38 -5.45 -5.21
CA ALA A 225 -7.02 -6.38 -6.14
C ALA A 225 -8.57 -6.30 -6.06
N TRP A 226 -9.12 -6.12 -4.86
CA TRP A 226 -10.57 -5.95 -4.66
C TRP A 226 -11.14 -4.69 -5.31
N LYS A 227 -10.31 -3.67 -5.56
CA LYS A 227 -10.73 -2.43 -6.25
C LYS A 227 -11.04 -2.69 -7.74
N PHE A 228 -10.53 -3.76 -8.32
CA PHE A 228 -10.86 -4.20 -9.68
C PHE A 228 -12.11 -5.09 -9.76
N VAL A 229 -12.68 -5.48 -8.61
CA VAL A 229 -13.90 -6.29 -8.55
C VAL A 229 -15.09 -5.39 -8.27
N ALA A 230 -16.06 -5.38 -9.18
CA ALA A 230 -17.30 -4.64 -9.04
C ALA A 230 -18.02 -4.99 -7.72
N ARG A 231 -18.60 -4.01 -7.05
CA ARG A 231 -19.12 -4.16 -5.67
C ARG A 231 -20.19 -5.24 -5.58
N GLU A 232 -21.09 -5.30 -6.57
CA GLU A 232 -22.15 -6.30 -6.74
C GLU A 232 -21.61 -7.73 -6.86
N ASP A 233 -20.39 -7.88 -7.37
CA ASP A 233 -19.76 -9.16 -7.62
C ASP A 233 -18.92 -9.68 -6.46
N ARG A 234 -18.59 -8.82 -5.48
CA ARG A 234 -17.64 -9.15 -4.40
C ARG A 234 -18.11 -10.33 -3.55
N ALA A 235 -19.40 -10.39 -3.21
CA ALA A 235 -19.95 -11.46 -2.36
C ALA A 235 -19.79 -12.87 -2.99
N ALA A 236 -19.89 -12.97 -4.32
CA ALA A 236 -19.75 -14.21 -5.07
C ALA A 236 -18.30 -14.51 -5.49
N THR A 237 -17.38 -13.56 -5.28
CA THR A 237 -15.98 -13.67 -5.67
C THR A 237 -15.16 -14.15 -4.48
N ARG A 238 -14.15 -14.98 -4.77
CA ARG A 238 -13.12 -15.39 -3.81
C ARG A 238 -11.76 -15.05 -4.40
N LEU A 239 -10.88 -14.52 -3.58
CA LEU A 239 -9.48 -14.28 -3.91
C LEU A 239 -8.69 -15.52 -3.48
N VAL A 240 -8.21 -16.32 -4.44
CA VAL A 240 -7.43 -17.52 -4.13
C VAL A 240 -6.13 -17.13 -3.43
N GLY A 241 -5.76 -17.91 -2.40
CA GLY A 241 -4.68 -17.60 -1.46
C GLY A 241 -5.18 -16.91 -0.18
N PHE A 242 -6.44 -16.49 -0.12
CA PHE A 242 -7.06 -15.89 1.07
C PHE A 242 -8.33 -16.67 1.43
N GLY A 243 -8.22 -17.60 2.39
CA GLY A 243 -9.30 -18.52 2.79
C GLY A 243 -9.77 -19.52 1.73
N ALA A 244 -9.20 -19.50 0.53
CA ALA A 244 -9.53 -20.39 -0.56
C ALA A 244 -8.27 -20.90 -1.25
N SER A 245 -8.24 -22.18 -1.56
CA SER A 245 -7.20 -22.81 -2.38
C SER A 245 -7.83 -23.74 -3.42
N LEU A 246 -7.18 -23.83 -4.58
CA LEU A 246 -7.56 -24.70 -5.69
C LEU A 246 -6.79 -26.03 -5.67
N TYR A 247 -5.53 -26.02 -5.18
CA TYR A 247 -4.74 -27.25 -5.02
C TYR A 247 -4.71 -27.78 -3.58
N GLY A 248 -5.28 -27.06 -2.62
CA GLY A 248 -5.30 -27.45 -1.20
C GLY A 248 -4.08 -26.99 -0.42
N ALA A 249 -3.56 -25.81 -0.77
CA ALA A 249 -2.46 -25.14 -0.06
C ALA A 249 -2.69 -25.11 1.44
N ALA A 250 -1.67 -25.45 2.22
CA ALA A 250 -1.68 -25.18 3.64
C ALA A 250 -1.41 -23.69 3.88
N LEU A 251 -1.98 -23.12 4.95
CA LEU A 251 -1.67 -21.74 5.38
C LEU A 251 -0.16 -21.52 5.63
N ARG A 252 0.61 -22.60 5.82
CA ARG A 252 2.06 -22.58 6.06
C ARG A 252 2.92 -22.63 4.79
N ASP A 253 2.31 -22.84 3.62
CA ASP A 253 3.04 -22.89 2.33
C ASP A 253 3.56 -21.50 1.91
N GLY A 254 3.28 -20.48 2.72
CA GLY A 254 3.62 -19.09 2.46
C GLY A 254 2.65 -18.46 1.47
N LEU A 255 2.51 -17.14 1.55
CA LEU A 255 1.76 -16.39 0.55
C LEU A 255 2.66 -16.01 -0.64
N PRO A 256 2.09 -15.86 -1.85
CA PRO A 256 2.84 -15.37 -3.01
C PRO A 256 3.50 -14.02 -2.76
N SER A 257 4.44 -13.67 -3.63
CA SER A 257 4.93 -12.29 -3.73
C SER A 257 3.77 -11.29 -3.89
N ALA A 258 3.91 -10.10 -3.31
CA ALA A 258 2.96 -9.01 -3.51
C ALA A 258 2.78 -8.64 -4.99
N HIS A 259 3.83 -8.87 -5.80
CA HIS A 259 3.84 -8.58 -7.23
C HIS A 259 3.25 -9.68 -8.12
N ALA A 260 3.03 -10.89 -7.56
CA ALA A 260 2.39 -11.96 -8.32
C ALA A 260 0.92 -11.60 -8.63
N PRO A 261 0.34 -12.07 -9.74
CA PRO A 261 -1.08 -11.87 -10.00
C PRO A 261 -1.97 -12.60 -8.97
N PHE A 262 -3.25 -12.25 -8.98
CA PHE A 262 -4.28 -12.86 -8.16
C PHE A 262 -5.20 -13.72 -9.02
N ILE A 263 -5.72 -14.82 -8.46
CA ILE A 263 -6.78 -15.59 -9.11
C ILE A 263 -8.10 -15.21 -8.43
N LEU A 264 -9.02 -14.66 -9.22
CA LEU A 264 -10.41 -14.43 -8.86
C LEU A 264 -11.21 -15.68 -9.22
N LYS A 265 -11.88 -16.28 -8.24
CA LYS A 265 -12.79 -17.41 -8.43
C LYS A 265 -14.23 -16.95 -8.23
N ARG A 266 -15.10 -17.23 -9.20
CA ARG A 266 -16.55 -17.02 -9.09
C ARG A 266 -17.28 -18.27 -9.58
N GLY A 267 -17.81 -19.06 -8.65
CA GLY A 267 -18.34 -20.38 -8.98
C GLY A 267 -17.26 -21.26 -9.62
N ASN A 268 -17.44 -21.60 -10.91
CA ASN A 268 -16.49 -22.39 -11.70
C ASN A 268 -15.56 -21.54 -12.57
N ASP A 269 -15.81 -20.22 -12.67
CA ASP A 269 -15.00 -19.32 -13.48
C ASP A 269 -13.75 -18.89 -12.70
N HIS A 270 -12.62 -18.88 -13.41
CA HIS A 270 -11.32 -18.46 -12.89
C HIS A 270 -10.75 -17.35 -13.79
N THR A 271 -10.35 -16.25 -13.16
CA THR A 271 -9.73 -15.11 -13.86
C THR A 271 -8.43 -14.73 -13.15
N LEU A 272 -7.35 -14.62 -13.91
CA LEU A 272 -6.10 -14.06 -13.45
C LEU A 272 -6.15 -12.53 -13.52
N LEU A 273 -5.91 -11.86 -12.41
CA LEU A 273 -5.82 -10.41 -12.28
C LEU A 273 -4.36 -10.02 -12.01
N ASP A 274 -3.77 -9.26 -12.92
CA ASP A 274 -2.57 -8.50 -12.62
C ASP A 274 -2.97 -7.19 -11.96
N ALA A 275 -2.81 -7.09 -10.64
CA ALA A 275 -3.22 -5.92 -9.86
C ALA A 275 -2.35 -4.67 -10.15
N GLN A 276 -1.18 -4.83 -10.78
CA GLN A 276 -0.33 -3.69 -11.14
C GLN A 276 -0.87 -2.95 -12.37
N THR A 277 -1.35 -3.71 -13.36
CA THR A 277 -1.84 -3.17 -14.63
C THR A 277 -3.37 -3.15 -14.75
N GLY A 278 -4.07 -3.86 -13.85
CA GLY A 278 -5.50 -4.10 -13.93
C GLY A 278 -5.92 -5.09 -15.02
N ARG A 279 -4.97 -5.76 -15.68
CA ARG A 279 -5.26 -6.70 -16.77
C ARG A 279 -5.89 -7.98 -16.23
N LEU A 280 -6.96 -8.44 -16.89
CA LEU A 280 -7.71 -9.64 -16.55
C LEU A 280 -7.58 -10.70 -17.66
N PHE A 281 -7.37 -11.95 -17.28
CA PHE A 281 -7.27 -13.09 -18.20
C PHE A 281 -8.14 -14.24 -17.72
N LYS A 282 -9.07 -14.70 -18.56
CA LYS A 282 -9.79 -15.95 -18.27
C LYS A 282 -8.83 -17.13 -18.35
N ILE A 283 -8.87 -18.00 -17.36
CA ILE A 283 -8.02 -19.19 -17.27
C ILE A 283 -8.87 -20.42 -16.96
N GLY A 284 -8.38 -21.58 -17.43
CA GLY A 284 -9.00 -22.86 -17.08
C GLY A 284 -8.72 -23.25 -15.63
N PRO A 285 -9.54 -24.14 -15.03
CA PRO A 285 -9.37 -24.57 -13.65
C PRO A 285 -8.00 -25.22 -13.39
N ASP A 286 -7.49 -26.01 -14.34
CA ASP A 286 -6.18 -26.67 -14.19
C ASP A 286 -5.03 -25.67 -14.20
N ALA A 287 -5.09 -24.70 -15.12
CA ALA A 287 -4.12 -23.60 -15.18
C ALA A 287 -4.18 -22.76 -13.90
N ALA A 288 -5.37 -22.53 -13.33
CA ALA A 288 -5.52 -21.78 -12.09
C ALA A 288 -4.87 -22.51 -10.90
N ALA A 289 -5.06 -23.82 -10.76
CA ALA A 289 -4.41 -24.62 -9.71
C ALA A 289 -2.88 -24.66 -9.86
N ILE A 290 -2.38 -24.77 -11.10
CA ILE A 290 -0.94 -24.71 -11.40
C ILE A 290 -0.36 -23.33 -11.05
N ILE A 291 -1.02 -22.25 -11.47
CA ILE A 291 -0.58 -20.88 -11.20
C ILE A 291 -0.50 -20.65 -9.68
N GLU A 292 -1.55 -21.02 -8.94
CA GLU A 292 -1.55 -20.91 -7.48
C GLU A 292 -0.36 -21.64 -6.85
N ALA A 293 -0.13 -22.91 -7.23
CA ALA A 293 0.96 -23.70 -6.69
C ALA A 293 2.33 -23.11 -7.01
N VAL A 294 2.55 -22.64 -8.25
CA VAL A 294 3.82 -22.04 -8.67
C VAL A 294 4.06 -20.71 -7.95
N SER A 295 3.02 -19.89 -7.79
CA SER A 295 3.12 -18.61 -7.07
C SER A 295 3.43 -18.80 -5.57
N ASN A 296 2.86 -19.82 -4.94
CA ASN A 296 3.11 -20.13 -3.52
C ASN A 296 4.50 -20.74 -3.31
N LEU A 297 4.83 -21.78 -4.07
CA LEU A 297 5.98 -22.64 -3.81
C LEU A 297 7.27 -22.18 -4.50
N ARG A 298 7.16 -21.32 -5.54
CA ARG A 298 8.28 -20.71 -6.29
C ARG A 298 9.28 -21.70 -6.90
N ASP A 299 8.92 -22.98 -6.95
CA ASP A 299 9.64 -24.05 -7.58
C ASP A 299 8.66 -24.84 -8.44
N VAL A 300 8.91 -24.88 -9.76
CA VAL A 300 8.00 -25.46 -10.75
C VAL A 300 7.76 -26.94 -10.48
N ARG A 301 8.79 -27.68 -10.11
CA ARG A 301 8.70 -29.12 -9.89
C ARG A 301 7.95 -29.43 -8.60
N VAL A 302 8.23 -28.71 -7.51
CA VAL A 302 7.50 -28.86 -6.25
C VAL A 302 6.03 -28.47 -6.43
N ALA A 303 5.77 -27.37 -7.16
CA ALA A 303 4.42 -26.92 -7.50
C ALA A 303 3.65 -27.94 -8.34
N ALA A 304 4.29 -28.53 -9.35
CA ALA A 304 3.68 -29.57 -10.17
C ALA A 304 3.29 -30.81 -9.36
N ILE A 305 4.16 -31.27 -8.46
CA ILE A 305 3.87 -32.39 -7.56
C ILE A 305 2.66 -32.06 -6.66
N ALA A 306 2.59 -30.84 -6.12
CA ALA A 306 1.50 -30.41 -5.25
C ALA A 306 0.17 -30.24 -6.00
N ALA A 307 0.20 -29.71 -7.23
CA ALA A 307 -0.99 -29.45 -8.04
C ALA A 307 -1.55 -30.72 -8.69
N ALA A 308 -0.70 -31.70 -9.05
CA ALA A 308 -1.09 -32.88 -9.82
C ALA A 308 -2.32 -33.65 -9.30
N PRO A 309 -2.51 -33.86 -7.98
CA PRO A 309 -3.71 -34.50 -7.45
C PRO A 309 -4.99 -33.70 -7.71
N ALA A 310 -4.91 -32.36 -7.61
CA ALA A 310 -6.07 -31.47 -7.80
C ALA A 310 -6.53 -31.44 -9.26
N ILE A 311 -5.58 -31.46 -10.20
CA ILE A 311 -5.85 -31.47 -11.65
C ILE A 311 -5.93 -32.89 -12.25
N LYS A 312 -5.79 -33.93 -11.42
CA LYS A 312 -5.96 -35.35 -11.77
C LYS A 312 -5.04 -35.85 -12.89
N VAL A 313 -3.79 -35.43 -12.90
CA VAL A 313 -2.75 -35.92 -13.83
C VAL A 313 -1.51 -36.44 -13.11
N SER A 314 -0.54 -36.97 -13.85
CA SER A 314 0.77 -37.32 -13.30
C SER A 314 1.59 -36.06 -12.98
N ALA A 315 2.52 -36.16 -12.03
CA ALA A 315 3.43 -35.05 -11.70
C ALA A 315 4.26 -34.58 -12.91
N ALA A 316 4.69 -35.51 -13.78
CA ALA A 316 5.42 -35.18 -15.00
C ALA A 316 4.57 -34.34 -15.97
N LEU A 317 3.30 -34.71 -16.19
CA LEU A 317 2.40 -33.93 -17.04
C LEU A 317 2.05 -32.58 -16.41
N ALA A 318 1.91 -32.52 -15.08
CA ALA A 318 1.73 -31.26 -14.36
C ALA A 318 2.94 -30.33 -14.49
N GLU A 319 4.16 -30.87 -14.50
CA GLU A 319 5.40 -30.11 -14.67
C GLU A 319 5.52 -29.54 -16.08
N GLU A 320 5.24 -30.36 -17.11
CA GLU A 320 5.15 -29.89 -18.50
C GLU A 320 4.10 -28.77 -18.66
N ALA A 321 2.91 -28.95 -18.06
CA ALA A 321 1.86 -27.94 -18.08
C ALA A 321 2.27 -26.66 -17.33
N ALA A 322 2.98 -26.77 -16.20
CA ALA A 322 3.47 -25.63 -15.45
C ALA A 322 4.48 -24.79 -16.25
N HIS A 323 5.41 -25.44 -16.96
CA HIS A 323 6.30 -24.75 -17.90
C HIS A 323 5.52 -24.05 -19.01
N ALA A 324 4.56 -24.73 -19.64
CA ALA A 324 3.75 -24.14 -20.71
C ALA A 324 2.93 -22.92 -20.24
N VAL A 325 2.38 -22.97 -19.02
CA VAL A 325 1.67 -21.85 -18.40
C VAL A 325 2.60 -20.67 -18.15
N LEU A 326 3.77 -20.91 -17.56
CA LEU A 326 4.76 -19.86 -17.30
C LEU A 326 5.25 -19.20 -18.58
N ASP A 327 5.56 -19.98 -19.62
CA ASP A 327 5.99 -19.47 -20.91
C ASP A 327 4.90 -18.61 -21.56
N ARG A 328 3.65 -19.07 -21.50
CA ARG A 328 2.51 -18.33 -22.08
C ARG A 328 2.30 -16.98 -21.40
N PHE A 329 2.32 -16.93 -20.07
CA PHE A 329 2.14 -15.68 -19.34
C PHE A 329 3.38 -14.77 -19.42
N GLY A 330 4.58 -15.35 -19.48
CA GLY A 330 5.81 -14.63 -19.77
C GLY A 330 5.76 -13.88 -21.11
N GLN A 331 5.24 -14.50 -22.17
CA GLN A 331 5.01 -13.84 -23.46
C GLN A 331 4.00 -12.68 -23.39
N LEU A 332 3.06 -12.73 -22.43
CA LEU A 332 2.08 -11.67 -22.20
C LEU A 332 2.60 -10.57 -21.25
N GLY A 333 3.85 -10.70 -20.79
CA GLY A 333 4.49 -9.78 -19.84
C GLY A 333 3.98 -9.93 -18.41
N ILE A 334 3.39 -11.07 -18.05
CA ILE A 334 2.86 -11.35 -16.70
C ILE A 334 3.83 -12.27 -15.97
N ASP A 335 4.36 -11.78 -14.85
CA ASP A 335 5.22 -12.58 -13.96
C ASP A 335 4.37 -13.30 -12.89
N ILE A 336 4.16 -14.60 -13.09
CA ILE A 336 3.38 -15.45 -12.17
C ILE A 336 4.03 -15.57 -10.79
N VAL A 337 5.36 -15.50 -10.71
CA VAL A 337 6.09 -15.66 -9.44
C VAL A 337 6.19 -14.32 -8.70
N GLY A 338 6.14 -13.20 -9.42
CA GLY A 338 6.28 -11.86 -8.87
C GLY A 338 7.69 -11.59 -8.36
N ALA A 339 8.70 -12.06 -9.11
CA ALA A 339 10.11 -11.83 -8.83
C ALA A 339 10.64 -10.53 -9.47
N ARG A 340 9.87 -9.93 -10.39
CA ARG A 340 10.15 -8.66 -11.05
C ARG A 340 9.36 -7.51 -10.46
#